data_AF-A0A7K3Y3S9-F1
#
_entry.id   AF-A0A7K3Y3S9-F1
#
_cell.length_a   1.000
_cell.length_b   1.000
_cell.length_c   1.000
_cell.angle_alpha   90.00
_cell.angle_beta   90.00
_cell.angle_gamma   90.00
#
_symmetry.space_group_name_H-M   'P 1'
#
loop_
_entity.id
_entity.type
_entity.pdbx_description
1 polymer ?
#
loop_
_entity_poly.entity_id
_entity_poly.type
_entity_poly.pdbx_seq_one_letter_code
_entity_poly.pdbx_strand_id
1 'polypeptide(L)'
;MYLIIRCPGCKTFTYVDRYQRWRLCPTCGEVIDIGKVPVYLDTDDFLDAECVVEQLESYLHRTGKRDLTESDIQKLRTQYVRWVKNRI
;
A
#
# COMPACT_ATOMS: atom_id res chain seq x y z
N MET A 1 -0.67 5.31 12.07
CA MET A 1 -1.09 5.48 10.67
C MET A 1 0.04 5.09 9.75
N TYR A 2 -0.26 4.28 8.74
CA TYR A 2 0.73 3.75 7.80
C TYR A 2 0.29 4.00 6.36
N LEU A 3 1.24 4.38 5.51
CA LEU A 3 1.01 4.66 4.10
C LEU A 3 1.36 3.42 3.27
N ILE A 4 0.40 2.94 2.49
CA ILE A 4 0.60 1.88 1.51
C ILE A 4 1.21 2.48 0.25
N ILE A 5 2.40 2.00 -0.11
CA ILE A 5 3.20 2.47 -1.24
C ILE A 5 3.72 1.27 -2.03
N ARG A 6 4.30 1.55 -3.20
CA ARG A 6 5.08 0.56 -3.96
C ARG A 6 6.53 0.99 -4.07
N CYS A 7 7.42 0.01 -4.04
CA CYS A 7 8.82 0.23 -4.36
C CYS A 7 8.97 0.68 -5.83
N PRO A 8 9.67 1.79 -6.14
CA PRO A 8 9.86 2.23 -7.52
C PRO A 8 10.75 1.26 -8.32
N GLY A 9 11.64 0.51 -7.65
CA GLY A 9 12.51 -0.51 -8.24
C GLY A 9 11.75 -1.82 -8.54
N CYS A 10 11.54 -2.65 -7.52
CA CYS A 10 10.96 -4.00 -7.70
C CYS A 10 9.42 -4.04 -7.77
N LYS A 11 8.75 -2.89 -7.60
CA LYS A 11 7.29 -2.79 -7.58
C LYS A 11 6.60 -3.61 -6.50
N THR A 12 7.28 -4.13 -5.48
CA THR A 12 6.58 -4.78 -4.35
C THR A 12 5.81 -3.73 -3.53
N PHE A 13 4.61 -4.07 -3.07
CA PHE A 13 3.86 -3.28 -2.10
C PHE A 13 4.55 -3.32 -0.74
N THR A 14 4.46 -2.20 -0.02
CA THR A 14 4.98 -2.09 1.33
C THR A 14 4.28 -0.95 2.07
N TYR A 15 4.36 -0.91 3.40
CA TYR A 15 3.68 0.10 4.22
C TYR A 15 4.63 0.87 5.14
N VAL A 16 4.66 2.19 5.06
CA VAL A 16 5.62 3.02 5.80
C VAL A 16 4.91 3.83 6.87
N ASP A 17 5.55 4.08 8.01
CA ASP A 17 4.97 5.02 8.98
C ASP A 17 4.84 6.41 8.33
N ARG A 18 3.70 7.08 8.56
CA ARG A 18 3.35 8.34 7.88
C ARG A 18 4.37 9.47 8.06
N TYR A 19 5.19 9.43 9.11
CA TYR A 19 6.19 10.47 9.40
C TYR A 19 7.58 10.14 8.83
N GLN A 20 7.79 8.94 8.30
CA GLN A 20 9.04 8.56 7.67
C GLN A 20 9.15 9.18 6.27
N ARG A 21 10.27 9.87 6.03
CA ARG A 21 10.58 10.46 4.72
C ARG A 21 11.23 9.49 3.75
N TRP A 22 11.99 8.54 4.29
CA TRP A 22 12.80 7.60 3.51
C TRP A 22 12.56 6.19 4.00
N ARG A 23 12.61 5.23 3.09
CA ARG A 23 12.56 3.81 3.43
C ARG A 23 13.45 2.98 2.53
N LEU A 24 14.18 2.03 3.11
CA LEU A 24 14.85 1.00 2.33
C LEU A 24 13.87 -0.13 1.97
N CYS A 25 13.78 -0.48 0.68
CA CYS A 25 12.99 -1.62 0.24
C CYS A 25 13.64 -2.92 0.73
N PRO A 26 12.93 -3.75 1.52
CA PRO A 26 13.51 -5.00 2.04
C PRO A 26 13.74 -6.05 0.94
N THR A 27 13.07 -5.92 -0.20
CA THR A 27 13.14 -6.90 -1.30
C THR A 27 14.31 -6.66 -2.23
N CYS A 28 14.57 -5.39 -2.61
CA CYS A 28 15.58 -5.06 -3.63
C CYS A 28 16.63 -4.04 -3.19
N GLY A 29 16.54 -3.50 -1.98
CA GLY A 29 17.50 -2.51 -1.46
C GLY A 29 17.33 -1.09 -2.01
N GLU A 30 16.28 -0.81 -2.79
CA GLU A 30 15.99 0.54 -3.30
C GLU A 30 15.69 1.51 -2.15
N VAL A 31 16.24 2.73 -2.21
CA VAL A 31 15.91 3.81 -1.25
C VAL A 31 14.71 4.59 -1.77
N ILE A 32 13.59 4.43 -1.09
CA ILE A 32 12.30 5.02 -1.44
C ILE A 32 12.17 6.38 -0.77
N ASP A 33 12.07 7.44 -1.58
CA ASP A 33 11.61 8.76 -1.15
C ASP A 33 10.08 8.75 -1.07
N ILE A 34 9.53 8.75 0.15
CA ILE A 34 8.08 8.63 0.35
C ILE A 34 7.32 9.80 -0.29
N GLY A 35 7.95 10.98 -0.39
CA GLY A 35 7.36 12.17 -1.02
C GLY A 35 7.28 12.10 -2.55
N LYS A 36 7.90 11.09 -3.18
CA LYS A 36 7.97 10.94 -4.65
C LYS A 36 7.26 9.70 -5.17
N VAL A 37 6.72 8.86 -4.29
CA VAL A 37 5.99 7.65 -4.69
C VAL A 37 4.49 7.81 -4.48
N PRO A 38 3.65 7.14 -5.31
CA PRO A 38 2.22 7.14 -5.10
C PRO A 38 1.83 6.50 -3.76
N VAL A 39 0.92 7.16 -3.05
CA VAL A 39 0.27 6.62 -1.86
C VAL A 39 -1.09 6.05 -2.26
N TYR A 40 -1.23 4.74 -2.13
CA TYR A 40 -2.44 4.02 -2.53
C TYR A 40 -3.52 4.13 -1.44
N LEU A 41 -3.12 4.01 -0.17
CA LEU A 41 -4.01 4.02 0.99
C LEU A 41 -3.28 4.53 2.23
N ASP A 42 -3.98 5.20 3.14
CA ASP A 42 -3.54 5.54 4.49
C ASP A 42 -4.35 4.66 5.46
N THR A 43 -3.67 3.82 6.24
CA THR A 43 -4.27 2.88 7.20
C THR A 43 -4.05 3.35 8.63
N ASP A 44 -4.92 2.93 9.55
CA ASP A 44 -4.93 3.44 10.93
C ASP A 44 -3.77 2.84 11.75
N ASP A 45 -3.58 1.52 11.65
CA ASP A 45 -2.53 0.78 12.35
C ASP A 45 -1.70 -0.12 11.41
N PHE A 46 -0.73 -0.83 12.01
CA PHE A 46 0.22 -1.66 11.27
C PHE A 46 -0.38 -3.01 10.83
N LEU A 47 -1.34 -3.55 11.60
CA LEU A 47 -2.01 -4.81 11.27
C LEU A 47 -2.89 -4.63 10.03
N ASP A 48 -3.57 -3.49 9.97
CA ASP A 48 -4.35 -3.08 8.82
C ASP A 48 -3.44 -2.93 7.59
N ALA A 49 -2.27 -2.33 7.77
CA ALA A 49 -1.32 -2.11 6.70
C ALA A 49 -0.76 -3.42 6.13
N GLU A 50 -0.38 -4.35 7.00
CA GLU A 50 0.13 -5.68 6.65
C GLU A 50 -0.94 -6.47 5.87
N CYS A 51 -2.16 -6.51 6.40
CA CYS A 51 -3.30 -7.18 5.75
C CYS A 51 -3.61 -6.59 4.37
N VAL A 52 -3.58 -5.26 4.22
CA VAL A 52 -3.80 -4.61 2.92
C VAL A 52 -2.70 -4.96 1.93
N VAL A 53 -1.43 -4.94 2.33
CA VAL A 53 -0.31 -5.29 1.43
C VAL A 53 -0.47 -6.72 0.89
N GLU A 54 -0.77 -7.70 1.75
CA GLU A 54 -0.98 -9.09 1.34
C GLU A 54 -2.16 -9.24 0.35
N GLN A 55 -3.26 -8.53 0.61
CA GLN A 55 -4.43 -8.54 -0.27
C GLN A 55 -4.13 -7.91 -1.63
N LEU A 56 -3.36 -6.82 -1.67
CA LEU A 56 -3.01 -6.15 -2.91
C LEU A 56 -2.04 -6.97 -3.77
N GLU A 57 -1.03 -7.59 -3.16
CA GLU A 57 -0.13 -8.53 -3.85
C GLU A 57 -0.93 -9.72 -4.41
N SER A 58 -1.81 -10.30 -3.60
CA SER A 58 -2.70 -11.39 -4.03
C SER A 58 -3.62 -10.96 -5.18
N TYR A 59 -4.16 -9.74 -5.12
CA TYR A 59 -5.03 -9.20 -6.15
C TYR A 59 -4.30 -8.99 -7.49
N LEU A 60 -3.10 -8.40 -7.47
CA LEU A 60 -2.29 -8.22 -8.68
C LEU A 60 -1.88 -9.57 -9.27
N HIS A 61 -1.45 -10.51 -8.43
CA HIS A 61 -1.10 -11.86 -8.87
C HIS A 61 -2.29 -12.57 -9.54
N ARG A 62 -3.48 -12.53 -8.94
CA ARG A 62 -4.69 -13.17 -9.50
C ARG A 62 -5.16 -12.52 -10.80
N THR A 63 -5.02 -11.21 -10.93
CA THR A 63 -5.50 -10.46 -12.11
C THR A 63 -4.45 -10.34 -13.21
N GLY A 64 -3.19 -10.68 -12.94
CA GLY A 64 -2.06 -10.45 -13.85
C GLY A 64 -1.76 -8.97 -14.09
N LYS A 65 -2.35 -8.07 -13.30
CA LYS A 65 -2.14 -6.63 -13.42
C LYS A 65 -0.74 -6.27 -12.93
N ARG A 66 -0.08 -5.37 -13.65
CA ARG A 66 1.21 -4.81 -13.23
C ARG A 66 1.06 -3.75 -12.15
N ASP A 67 -0.05 -3.03 -12.14
CA ASP A 67 -0.36 -2.01 -11.12
C ASP A 67 -1.87 -1.77 -10.98
N LEU A 68 -2.24 -1.03 -9.93
CA LEU A 68 -3.60 -0.59 -9.68
C LEU A 68 -3.96 0.58 -10.59
N THR A 69 -5.14 0.52 -11.18
CA THR A 69 -5.73 1.65 -11.91
C THR A 69 -6.37 2.63 -10.92
N GLU A 70 -6.68 3.85 -11.39
CA GLU A 70 -7.41 4.83 -10.57
C GLU A 70 -8.74 4.27 -10.04
N SER A 71 -9.45 3.48 -10.86
CA SER A 71 -10.68 2.80 -10.43
C SER A 71 -10.42 1.78 -9.32
N ASP A 72 -9.31 1.04 -9.39
CA ASP A 72 -8.94 0.08 -8.35
C ASP A 72 -8.59 0.80 -7.04
N ILE A 73 -7.88 1.93 -7.11
CA ILE A 73 -7.52 2.76 -5.96
C ILE A 73 -8.77 3.33 -5.27
N GLN A 74 -9.74 3.84 -6.05
CA GLN A 74 -11.00 4.35 -5.50
C GLN A 74 -11.82 3.25 -4.82
N LYS A 75 -11.86 2.05 -5.41
CA LYS A 75 -12.50 0.88 -4.81
C LYS A 75 -11.81 0.47 -3.51
N LEU A 76 -10.48 0.38 -3.52
CA LEU A 76 -9.67 0.06 -2.34
C LEU A 76 -9.98 1.01 -1.18
N ARG A 77 -9.92 2.32 -1.41
CA ARG A 77 -10.21 3.35 -0.38
C ARG A 77 -11.64 3.25 0.14
N THR A 78 -12.61 3.03 -0.75
CA THR A 78 -14.02 2.87 -0.36
C THR A 78 -14.23 1.61 0.50
N GLN A 79 -13.61 0.49 0.11
CA GLN A 79 -13.70 -0.77 0.84
C GLN A 79 -13.04 -0.66 2.22
N TYR A 80 -11.86 -0.05 2.30
CA TYR A 80 -11.15 0.16 3.55
C TYR A 80 -11.98 1.01 4.53
N VAL A 81 -12.51 2.15 4.08
CA VAL A 81 -13.37 3.00 4.94
C VAL A 81 -14.59 2.24 5.45
N ARG A 82 -15.23 1.41 4.61
CA ARG A 82 -16.37 0.58 5.05
C ARG A 82 -15.94 -0.47 6.07
N TRP A 83 -14.79 -1.09 5.85
CA TRP A 83 -14.25 -2.11 6.75
C TRP A 83 -13.91 -1.53 8.13
N VAL A 84 -13.21 -0.38 8.19
CA VAL A 84 -12.90 0.31 9.45
C VAL A 84 -14.17 0.72 10.20
N LYS A 85 -15.17 1.29 9.50
CA LYS A 85 -16.44 1.69 10.13
C LYS A 85 -17.20 0.53 10.78
N ASN A 86 -17.09 -0.68 10.22
CA ASN A 86 -17.77 -1.86 10.74
C ASN A 86 -17.03 -2.52 11.92
N ARG A 87 -15.84 -2.05 12.29
CA ARG A 87 -15.08 -2.52 13.47
C ARG A 87 -15.41 -1.73 14.74
N ILE A 88 -16.09 -0.59 14.60
CA ILE A 88 -16.48 0.34 15.68
C ILE A 88 -17.87 -0.01 16.21
#